data_AF-A0A9Q0PEQ7-F1
#
_entry.id   AF-A0A9Q0PEQ7-F1
#
_cell.length_a   1.000
_cell.length_b   1.000
_cell.length_c   1.000
_cell.angle_alpha   90.00
_cell.angle_beta   90.00
_cell.angle_gamma   90.00
#
_symmetry.space_group_name_H-M   'P 1'
#
loop_
_entity.id
_entity.type
_entity.pdbx_description
1 polymer ?
#
loop_
_entity_poly.entity_id
_entity_poly.type
_entity_poly.pdbx_seq_one_letter_code
_entity_poly.pdbx_strand_id
1 'polypeptide(L)'
;MSVLPVYCFDPRDYGKSSSGFDKTGPYRASFLIESVSDLRKNLQARGSDLVVRVGRPETVLVELAKAIGADAVYAHREVSHDEVKAEKKIEELMKDEGVEVKYFWGSTLYHLDDLPFKLEDMPSNHGGFKEKVQGLEIRKTIETLDQFKGLPSRGDVEPGDVPNLLDLGLNPAQDGKAAVNASMVGGETEALQRLNKFAAQCQAQPPKGGNHESIYGANFSCKISPWLTVGCVSPRSIFDELKKAASRTMSAASNDNSGGSSSPGTGMNWLVFELLWRDFFRFITKKYSNPRKQVEATPATACTGAFA
;
A
#
# COMPACT_ATOMS: atom_id res chain seq x y z
N MET A 1 -7.50 25.49 7.73
CA MET A 1 -6.36 24.59 7.96
C MET A 1 -5.75 24.31 6.59
N SER A 2 -4.56 24.87 6.34
CA SER A 2 -3.72 24.50 5.21
C SER A 2 -2.94 23.25 5.58
N VAL A 3 -2.56 22.44 4.60
CA VAL A 3 -1.81 21.19 4.78
C VAL A 3 -0.57 21.30 3.92
N LEU A 4 0.58 20.84 4.43
CA LEU A 4 1.80 20.68 3.66
C LEU A 4 2.00 19.18 3.35
N PRO A 5 1.63 18.68 2.15
CA PRO A 5 1.96 17.32 1.76
C PRO A 5 3.47 17.19 1.56
N VAL A 6 4.07 16.16 2.17
CA VAL A 6 5.52 15.91 2.11
C VAL A 6 5.78 14.46 1.73
N TYR A 7 6.74 14.24 0.82
CA TYR A 7 7.32 12.92 0.55
C TYR A 7 8.83 12.97 0.70
N CYS A 8 9.39 12.04 1.48
CA CYS A 8 10.84 11.93 1.69
C CYS A 8 11.35 10.64 1.02
N PHE A 9 12.24 10.78 0.04
CA PHE A 9 13.06 9.67 -0.43
C PHE A 9 14.15 9.40 0.61
N ASP A 10 13.95 8.38 1.45
CA ASP A 10 14.88 8.02 2.50
C ASP A 10 16.13 7.32 1.92
N PRO A 11 17.35 7.88 2.11
CA PRO A 11 18.58 7.25 1.61
C PRO A 11 18.80 5.81 2.11
N ARG A 12 18.19 5.42 3.25
CA ARG A 12 18.26 4.06 3.79
C ARG A 12 17.62 3.00 2.89
N ASP A 13 16.72 3.39 2.00
CA ASP A 13 15.97 2.48 1.12
C ASP A 13 16.71 2.18 -0.19
N TYR A 14 17.72 2.99 -0.52
CA TYR A 14 18.49 2.91 -1.77
C TYR A 14 19.93 2.45 -1.55
N GLY A 15 20.30 2.15 -0.31
CA GLY A 15 21.56 1.48 0.02
C GLY A 15 21.57 -0.02 -0.28
N LYS A 16 22.63 -0.70 0.15
CA LYS A 16 22.73 -2.17 0.08
C LYS A 16 22.10 -2.82 1.31
N SER A 17 21.51 -4.00 1.09
CA SER A 17 21.08 -4.94 2.13
C SER A 17 22.29 -5.62 2.78
N SER A 18 22.08 -6.33 3.88
CA SER A 18 23.12 -7.12 4.55
C SER A 18 23.75 -8.18 3.64
N SER A 19 23.01 -8.66 2.64
CA SER A 19 23.47 -9.63 1.64
C SER A 19 24.12 -8.98 0.41
N GLY A 20 24.31 -7.65 0.40
CA GLY A 20 24.97 -6.92 -0.70
C GLY A 20 24.09 -6.56 -1.90
N PHE A 21 22.81 -6.97 -1.91
CA PHE A 21 21.85 -6.56 -2.95
C PHE A 21 21.32 -5.16 -2.70
N ASP A 22 20.90 -4.45 -3.75
CA ASP A 22 20.16 -3.19 -3.59
C ASP A 22 18.91 -3.43 -2.75
N LYS A 23 18.72 -2.62 -1.70
CA LYS A 23 17.48 -2.65 -0.92
C LYS A 23 16.30 -2.35 -1.82
N THR A 24 16.44 -1.35 -2.70
CA THR A 24 15.49 -1.02 -3.76
C THR A 24 16.20 -0.99 -5.11
N GLY A 25 15.91 -2.00 -5.94
CA GLY A 25 16.43 -2.07 -7.30
C GLY A 25 15.77 -1.03 -8.24
N PRO A 26 16.36 -0.81 -9.43
CA PRO A 26 15.98 0.27 -10.34
C PRO A 26 14.51 0.22 -10.78
N TYR A 27 13.95 -0.97 -11.02
CA TYR A 27 12.55 -1.11 -11.44
C TYR A 27 11.56 -0.58 -10.41
N ARG A 28 11.77 -0.90 -9.13
CA ARG A 28 10.88 -0.45 -8.05
C ARG A 28 11.10 1.03 -7.75
N ALA A 29 12.34 1.51 -7.84
CA ALA A 29 12.65 2.93 -7.69
C ALA A 29 12.00 3.77 -8.79
N SER A 30 12.08 3.36 -10.07
CA SER A 30 11.39 4.03 -11.17
C SER A 30 9.88 4.10 -10.95
N PHE A 31 9.26 2.97 -10.60
CA PHE A 31 7.83 2.90 -10.31
C PHE A 31 7.43 3.83 -9.15
N LEU A 32 8.26 3.96 -8.12
CA LEU A 32 8.02 4.85 -6.99
C LEU A 32 8.19 6.32 -7.36
N ILE A 33 9.22 6.67 -8.15
CA ILE A 33 9.44 8.02 -8.69
C ILE A 33 8.23 8.46 -9.52
N GLU A 34 7.73 7.59 -10.40
CA GLU A 34 6.53 7.82 -11.19
C GLU A 34 5.29 8.01 -10.30
N SER A 35 5.17 7.19 -9.26
CA SER A 35 4.05 7.28 -8.30
C SER A 35 4.04 8.59 -7.51
N VAL A 36 5.21 9.05 -7.06
CA VAL A 36 5.37 10.34 -6.36
C VAL A 36 5.11 11.51 -7.31
N SER A 37 5.55 11.38 -8.57
CA SER A 37 5.31 12.39 -9.61
C SER A 37 3.81 12.52 -9.93
N ASP A 38 3.09 11.40 -10.00
CA ASP A 38 1.63 11.39 -10.19
C ASP A 38 0.89 11.96 -8.96
N LEU A 39 1.32 11.63 -7.74
CA LEU A 39 0.78 12.21 -6.51
C LEU A 39 0.93 13.75 -6.51
N ARG A 40 2.10 14.27 -6.89
CA ARG A 40 2.33 15.72 -7.02
C ARG A 40 1.34 16.35 -8.01
N LYS A 41 1.19 15.78 -9.21
CA LYS A 41 0.23 16.27 -10.23
C LYS A 41 -1.21 16.26 -9.71
N ASN A 42 -1.61 15.19 -9.01
CA ASN A 42 -2.95 15.05 -8.45
C ASN A 42 -3.23 16.06 -7.33
N LEU A 43 -2.24 16.42 -6.53
CA LEU A 43 -2.34 17.48 -5.52
C LEU A 43 -2.40 18.88 -6.16
N GLN A 44 -1.56 19.14 -7.17
CA GLN A 44 -1.57 20.40 -7.93
C GLN A 44 -2.90 20.65 -8.64
N ALA A 45 -3.49 19.63 -9.25
CA ALA A 45 -4.82 19.71 -9.87
C ALA A 45 -5.95 20.09 -8.88
N ARG A 46 -5.71 19.92 -7.57
CA ARG A 46 -6.65 20.24 -6.49
C ARG A 46 -6.23 21.48 -5.68
N GLY A 47 -5.32 22.30 -6.21
CA GLY A 47 -4.90 23.54 -5.55
C GLY A 47 -3.95 23.35 -4.36
N SER A 48 -3.16 22.27 -4.34
CA SER A 48 -2.06 22.04 -3.40
C SER A 48 -0.74 21.82 -4.15
N ASP A 49 0.26 21.24 -3.49
CA ASP A 49 1.48 20.72 -4.11
C ASP A 49 2.07 19.60 -3.23
N LEU A 50 3.14 18.94 -3.68
CA LEU A 50 3.90 17.96 -2.91
C LEU A 50 5.34 18.43 -2.72
N VAL A 51 5.70 18.72 -1.47
CA VAL A 51 7.09 18.97 -1.07
C VAL A 51 7.86 17.64 -1.10
N VAL A 52 8.89 17.56 -1.93
CA VAL A 52 9.74 16.38 -2.07
C VAL A 52 11.14 16.70 -1.57
N ARG A 53 11.70 15.78 -0.79
CA ARG A 53 13.07 15.86 -0.28
C ARG A 53 13.74 14.49 -0.39
N VAL A 54 15.06 14.50 -0.56
CA VAL A 54 15.91 13.32 -0.37
C VAL A 54 16.60 13.47 0.98
N GLY A 55 16.31 12.59 1.93
CA GLY A 55 16.81 12.74 3.29
C GLY A 55 16.07 11.87 4.29
N ARG A 56 16.61 11.80 5.52
CA ARG A 56 15.98 11.05 6.60
C ARG A 56 14.67 11.72 7.02
N PRO A 57 13.52 11.03 7.00
CA PRO A 57 12.23 11.60 7.37
C PRO A 57 12.24 12.28 8.74
N GLU A 58 12.91 11.67 9.73
CA GLU A 58 12.99 12.22 11.08
C GLU A 58 13.74 13.56 11.18
N THR A 59 14.58 13.89 10.21
CA THR A 59 15.30 15.16 10.14
C THR A 59 14.54 16.16 9.30
N VAL A 60 14.14 15.74 8.09
CA VAL A 60 13.41 16.58 7.13
C VAL A 60 12.10 17.08 7.70
N LEU A 61 11.31 16.21 8.34
CA LEU A 61 10.01 16.59 8.87
C LEU A 61 10.13 17.61 10.00
N VAL A 62 11.16 17.50 10.86
CA VAL A 62 11.41 18.47 11.95
C VAL A 62 11.74 19.85 11.38
N GLU A 63 12.61 19.90 10.37
CA GLU A 63 12.96 21.15 9.69
C GLU A 63 11.74 21.82 9.06
N LEU A 64 10.93 21.04 8.33
CA LEU A 64 9.71 21.54 7.69
C LEU A 64 8.67 21.99 8.72
N ALA A 65 8.45 21.21 9.78
CA ALA A 65 7.50 21.56 10.84
C ALA A 65 7.87 22.89 11.51
N LYS A 66 9.16 23.12 11.78
CA LYS A 66 9.67 24.41 12.29
C LYS A 66 9.43 25.55 11.30
N ALA A 67 9.79 25.33 10.03
CA ALA A 67 9.70 26.35 9.00
C ALA A 67 8.27 26.87 8.84
N ILE A 68 7.29 25.97 8.81
CA ILE A 68 5.88 26.34 8.62
C ILE A 68 5.13 26.60 9.94
N GLY A 69 5.72 26.29 11.09
CA GLY A 69 5.05 26.30 12.39
C GLY A 69 3.89 25.31 12.46
N ALA A 70 4.13 24.05 12.10
CA ALA A 70 3.10 23.01 12.07
C ALA A 70 2.62 22.65 13.48
N ASP A 71 1.29 22.50 13.65
CA ASP A 71 0.72 22.00 14.91
C ASP A 71 0.81 20.48 15.02
N ALA A 72 0.76 19.78 13.88
CA ALA A 72 0.74 18.33 13.85
C ALA A 72 1.26 17.72 12.53
N VAL A 73 1.74 16.49 12.62
CA VAL A 73 2.11 15.61 11.50
C VAL A 73 1.14 14.44 11.44
N TYR A 74 0.60 14.16 10.25
CA TYR A 74 -0.36 13.09 10.00
C TYR A 74 0.27 12.06 9.06
N ALA A 75 0.25 10.79 9.43
CA ALA A 75 0.82 9.70 8.63
C ALA A 75 0.03 8.39 8.79
N HIS A 76 0.22 7.44 7.87
CA HIS A 76 -0.26 6.08 8.07
C HIS A 76 0.72 5.27 8.94
N ARG A 77 0.18 4.39 9.79
CA ARG A 77 0.96 3.50 10.64
C ARG A 77 1.50 2.29 9.88
N GLU A 78 2.80 2.08 10.00
CA GLU A 78 3.49 0.88 9.53
C GLU A 78 3.71 -0.15 10.64
N VAL A 79 4.12 -1.36 10.21
CA VAL A 79 4.21 -2.53 11.09
C VAL A 79 5.56 -3.21 11.09
N SER A 80 6.37 -2.92 10.08
CA SER A 80 7.70 -3.50 9.90
C SER A 80 8.73 -2.81 10.80
N HIS A 81 9.79 -3.53 11.15
CA HIS A 81 10.77 -3.10 12.15
C HIS A 81 11.39 -1.72 11.87
N ASP A 82 11.87 -1.50 10.64
CA ASP A 82 12.61 -0.29 10.28
C ASP A 82 11.67 0.93 10.25
N GLU A 83 10.47 0.77 9.71
CA GLU A 83 9.43 1.79 9.67
C GLU A 83 8.95 2.14 11.07
N VAL A 84 8.63 1.15 11.93
CA VAL A 84 8.23 1.40 13.33
C VAL A 84 9.34 2.10 14.11
N LYS A 85 10.61 1.78 13.84
CA LYS A 85 11.75 2.47 14.45
C LYS A 85 11.86 3.92 13.97
N ALA A 86 11.63 4.18 12.68
CA ALA A 86 11.60 5.54 12.14
C ALA A 86 10.43 6.36 12.71
N GLU A 87 9.23 5.77 12.79
CA GLU A 87 8.03 6.38 13.37
C GLU A 87 8.27 6.83 14.82
N LYS A 88 8.85 5.95 15.67
CA LYS A 88 9.19 6.29 17.06
C LYS A 88 10.17 7.46 17.15
N LYS A 89 11.17 7.47 16.28
CA LYS A 89 12.16 8.56 16.26
C LYS A 89 11.53 9.88 15.82
N ILE A 90 10.60 9.85 14.87
CA ILE A 90 9.80 11.04 14.48
C ILE A 90 8.95 11.51 15.67
N GLU A 91 8.25 10.61 16.37
CA GLU A 91 7.46 10.93 17.56
C GLU A 91 8.32 11.60 18.64
N GLU A 92 9.50 11.04 18.93
CA GLU A 92 10.45 11.59 19.92
C GLU A 92 10.92 13.00 19.54
N LEU A 93 11.39 13.20 18.31
CA LEU A 93 11.93 14.49 17.88
C LEU A 93 10.84 15.57 17.72
N MET A 94 9.64 15.20 17.27
CA MET A 94 8.52 16.15 17.15
C MET A 94 7.99 16.59 18.51
N LYS A 95 8.05 15.71 19.52
CA LYS A 95 7.68 16.05 20.89
C LYS A 95 8.55 17.17 21.46
N ASP A 96 9.86 17.14 21.18
CA ASP A 96 10.79 18.19 21.61
C ASP A 96 10.45 19.56 20.97
N GLU A 97 9.80 19.54 19.80
CA GLU A 97 9.32 20.74 19.09
C GLU A 97 7.88 21.13 19.42
N GLY A 98 7.21 20.39 20.31
CA GLY A 98 5.81 20.63 20.66
C GLY A 98 4.82 20.32 19.54
N VAL A 99 5.21 19.52 18.54
CA VAL A 99 4.38 19.13 17.39
C VAL A 99 3.74 17.77 17.63
N GLU A 100 2.42 17.68 17.47
CA GLU A 100 1.70 16.41 17.67
C GLU A 100 1.88 15.46 16.48
N VAL A 101 2.14 14.17 16.72
CA VAL A 101 2.23 13.17 15.63
C VAL A 101 1.05 12.21 15.72
N LYS A 102 0.27 12.10 14.63
CA LYS A 102 -0.93 11.25 14.53
C LYS A 102 -0.76 10.20 13.45
N TYR A 103 -0.79 8.93 13.88
CA TYR A 103 -0.80 7.79 12.97
C TYR A 103 -2.19 7.23 12.79
N PHE A 104 -2.53 6.89 11.55
CA PHE A 104 -3.81 6.30 11.16
C PHE A 104 -3.60 4.92 10.56
N TRP A 105 -4.54 4.01 10.80
CA TRP A 105 -4.52 2.69 10.19
C TRP A 105 -5.33 2.71 8.87
N GLY A 106 -4.65 2.55 7.73
CA GLY A 106 -5.28 2.67 6.42
C GLY A 106 -4.95 1.58 5.41
N SER A 107 -3.96 0.73 5.70
CA SER A 107 -3.35 -0.15 4.72
C SER A 107 -4.12 -1.45 4.45
N THR A 108 -5.05 -1.87 5.30
CA THR A 108 -5.76 -3.17 5.20
C THR A 108 -7.21 -3.01 4.72
N LEU A 109 -7.80 -4.14 4.28
CA LEU A 109 -9.21 -4.22 3.90
C LEU A 109 -10.10 -4.10 5.14
N TYR A 110 -9.86 -4.95 6.14
CA TYR A 110 -10.49 -4.85 7.45
C TYR A 110 -9.69 -3.90 8.32
N HIS A 111 -10.37 -2.96 8.98
CA HIS A 111 -9.68 -2.04 9.88
C HIS A 111 -9.23 -2.79 11.14
N LEU A 112 -8.08 -2.42 11.70
CA LEU A 112 -7.52 -3.07 12.89
C LEU A 112 -8.51 -3.08 14.06
N ASP A 113 -9.18 -1.95 14.30
CA ASP A 113 -10.14 -1.78 15.40
C ASP A 113 -11.45 -2.56 15.21
N ASP A 114 -11.72 -3.09 14.02
CA ASP A 114 -12.93 -3.87 13.74
C ASP A 114 -12.69 -5.38 13.93
N LEU A 115 -11.47 -5.79 14.24
CA LEU A 115 -11.16 -7.20 14.48
C LEU A 115 -11.90 -7.71 15.74
N PRO A 116 -12.52 -8.90 15.70
CA PRO A 116 -13.29 -9.45 16.81
C PRO A 116 -12.38 -10.11 17.87
N PHE A 117 -11.11 -9.75 17.88
CA PHE A 117 -10.09 -10.26 18.78
C PHE A 117 -8.97 -9.23 18.91
N LYS A 118 -8.25 -9.29 20.03
CA LYS A 118 -7.02 -8.53 20.18
C LYS A 118 -5.92 -9.16 19.31
N LEU A 119 -4.97 -8.35 18.84
CA LEU A 119 -3.86 -8.81 17.99
C LEU A 119 -3.07 -9.97 18.62
N GLU A 120 -2.95 -10.01 19.95
CA GLU A 120 -2.26 -11.07 20.68
C GLU A 120 -2.94 -12.43 20.49
N ASP A 121 -4.27 -12.43 20.37
CA ASP A 121 -5.14 -13.61 20.23
C ASP A 121 -5.38 -13.98 18.75
N MET A 122 -4.81 -13.22 17.82
CA MET A 122 -4.92 -13.50 16.39
C MET A 122 -4.41 -14.92 16.07
N PRO A 123 -5.17 -15.74 15.32
CA PRO A 123 -4.72 -17.06 14.89
C PRO A 123 -3.38 -17.01 14.14
N SER A 124 -2.52 -18.00 14.36
CA SER A 124 -1.20 -18.09 13.72
C SER A 124 -1.24 -18.60 12.26
N ASN A 125 -2.40 -19.10 11.81
CA ASN A 125 -2.62 -19.56 10.45
C ASN A 125 -3.76 -18.78 9.79
N HIS A 126 -3.68 -18.64 8.46
CA HIS A 126 -4.66 -17.89 7.68
C HIS A 126 -6.08 -18.45 7.78
N GLY A 127 -6.24 -19.77 7.85
CA GLY A 127 -7.56 -20.41 7.95
C GLY A 127 -8.34 -19.95 9.18
N GLY A 128 -7.71 -20.00 10.36
CA GLY A 128 -8.31 -19.54 11.60
C GLY A 128 -8.55 -18.02 11.60
N PHE A 129 -7.64 -17.23 11.03
CA PHE A 129 -7.87 -15.79 10.89
C PHE A 129 -9.10 -15.49 10.02
N LYS A 130 -9.19 -16.12 8.85
CA LYS A 130 -10.32 -15.99 7.92
C LYS A 130 -11.65 -16.34 8.58
N GLU A 131 -11.71 -17.45 9.33
CA GLU A 131 -12.90 -17.86 10.06
C GLU A 131 -13.33 -16.79 11.08
N LYS A 132 -12.38 -16.23 11.82
CA LYS A 132 -12.67 -15.21 12.83
C LYS A 132 -13.16 -13.89 12.26
N VAL A 133 -12.67 -13.48 11.08
CA VAL A 133 -13.09 -12.22 10.43
C VAL A 133 -14.25 -12.40 9.46
N GLN A 134 -14.78 -13.61 9.33
CA GLN A 134 -15.91 -13.89 8.46
C GLN A 134 -17.15 -13.11 8.91
N GLY A 135 -17.80 -12.41 7.98
CA GLY A 135 -19.01 -11.65 8.25
C GLY A 135 -18.78 -10.24 8.79
N LEU A 136 -17.52 -9.82 9.03
CA LEU A 136 -17.22 -8.42 9.32
C LEU A 136 -17.58 -7.53 8.13
N GLU A 137 -18.11 -6.35 8.43
CA GLU A 137 -18.34 -5.33 7.42
C GLU A 137 -17.03 -4.64 7.03
N ILE A 138 -16.85 -4.47 5.72
CA ILE A 138 -15.73 -3.68 5.18
C ILE A 138 -16.15 -2.21 5.23
N ARG A 139 -15.33 -1.38 5.90
CA ARG A 139 -15.58 0.07 5.97
C ARG A 139 -15.60 0.69 4.57
N LYS A 140 -16.48 1.67 4.35
CA LYS A 140 -16.53 2.47 3.12
C LYS A 140 -15.19 3.19 2.88
N THR A 141 -14.89 3.48 1.61
CA THR A 141 -13.83 4.42 1.25
C THR A 141 -14.11 5.82 1.80
N ILE A 142 -13.05 6.56 2.09
CA ILE A 142 -13.13 7.98 2.44
C ILE A 142 -13.16 8.78 1.15
N GLU A 143 -14.07 9.74 1.04
CA GLU A 143 -14.16 10.63 -0.12
C GLU A 143 -12.93 11.55 -0.19
N THR A 144 -12.38 11.68 -1.39
CA THR A 144 -11.27 12.60 -1.66
C THR A 144 -11.76 14.04 -1.60
N LEU A 145 -10.92 14.95 -1.11
CA LEU A 145 -11.21 16.38 -1.16
C LEU A 145 -11.19 16.88 -2.62
N ASP A 146 -12.20 17.65 -3.01
CA ASP A 146 -12.25 18.26 -4.33
C ASP A 146 -11.19 19.36 -4.51
N GLN A 147 -10.93 20.13 -3.45
CA GLN A 147 -9.97 21.25 -3.44
C GLN A 147 -9.28 21.39 -2.08
N PHE A 148 -8.01 21.78 -2.12
CA PHE A 148 -7.20 22.18 -0.96
C PHE A 148 -7.18 23.70 -0.80
N LYS A 149 -6.80 24.16 0.39
CA LYS A 149 -6.65 25.59 0.71
C LYS A 149 -5.26 26.16 0.37
N GLY A 150 -4.55 25.56 -0.60
CA GLY A 150 -3.15 25.88 -0.87
C GLY A 150 -2.15 25.32 0.14
N LEU A 151 -0.87 25.50 -0.16
CA LEU A 151 0.22 25.26 0.79
C LEU A 151 0.20 26.32 1.90
N PRO A 152 0.73 26.03 3.10
CA PRO A 152 0.98 27.05 4.11
C PRO A 152 1.87 28.17 3.56
N SER A 153 1.51 29.43 3.82
CA SER A 153 2.26 30.60 3.35
C SER A 153 3.49 30.92 4.21
N ARG A 154 3.63 30.29 5.38
CA ARG A 154 4.76 30.50 6.28
C ARG A 154 5.93 29.61 5.86
N GLY A 155 7.14 30.18 5.88
CA GLY A 155 8.39 29.44 5.72
C GLY A 155 8.89 29.29 4.28
N ASP A 156 8.18 29.84 3.29
CA ASP A 156 8.56 29.88 1.87
C ASP A 156 9.15 28.54 1.39
N VAL A 157 8.45 27.45 1.70
CA VAL A 157 8.94 26.09 1.46
C VAL A 157 8.85 25.77 -0.03
N GLU A 158 10.01 25.66 -0.66
CA GLU A 158 10.10 25.23 -2.05
C GLU A 158 9.64 23.77 -2.24
N PRO A 159 8.86 23.46 -3.29
CA PRO A 159 8.38 22.08 -3.56
C PRO A 159 9.52 21.07 -3.74
N GLY A 160 10.67 21.48 -4.27
CA GLY A 160 11.81 20.61 -4.57
C GLY A 160 11.55 19.66 -5.75
N ASP A 161 12.62 19.11 -6.32
CA ASP A 161 12.52 18.22 -7.47
C ASP A 161 12.24 16.77 -7.06
N VAL A 162 11.53 16.04 -7.92
CA VAL A 162 11.44 14.58 -7.79
C VAL A 162 12.77 13.99 -8.29
N PRO A 163 13.49 13.19 -7.49
CA PRO A 163 14.77 12.64 -7.88
C PRO A 163 14.64 11.66 -9.05
N ASN A 164 15.69 11.57 -9.86
CA ASN A 164 15.89 10.47 -10.80
C ASN A 164 16.65 9.30 -10.14
N LEU A 165 16.87 8.20 -10.87
CA LEU A 165 17.58 7.03 -10.34
C LEU A 165 19.02 7.34 -9.89
N LEU A 166 19.75 8.19 -10.62
CA LEU A 166 21.12 8.56 -10.29
C LEU A 166 21.17 9.38 -8.99
N ASP A 167 20.20 10.26 -8.78
CA ASP A 167 20.08 11.04 -7.53
C ASP A 167 19.88 10.12 -6.31
N LEU A 168 19.29 8.93 -6.53
CA LEU A 168 19.11 7.88 -5.52
C LEU A 168 20.29 6.88 -5.46
N GLY A 169 21.35 7.09 -6.25
CA GLY A 169 22.52 6.20 -6.28
C GLY A 169 22.31 4.89 -7.05
N LEU A 170 21.29 4.81 -7.90
CA LEU A 170 20.97 3.62 -8.69
C LEU A 170 21.39 3.79 -10.15
N ASN A 171 22.07 2.77 -10.69
CA ASN A 171 22.51 2.76 -12.07
C ASN A 171 21.50 2.00 -12.96
N PRO A 172 20.88 2.63 -13.97
CA PRO A 172 19.91 1.96 -14.84
C PRO A 172 20.52 0.91 -15.78
N ALA A 173 21.86 0.87 -15.92
CA ALA A 173 22.56 0.13 -16.98
C ALA A 173 23.12 -1.25 -16.59
N GLN A 174 22.92 -1.75 -15.36
CA GLN A 174 23.57 -3.01 -14.95
C GLN A 174 22.93 -4.29 -15.51
N ASP A 175 21.69 -4.25 -15.96
CA ASP A 175 21.02 -5.42 -16.55
C ASP A 175 20.64 -5.13 -18.00
N GLY A 176 21.54 -5.46 -18.93
CA GLY A 176 21.36 -5.35 -20.40
C GLY A 176 20.25 -6.20 -21.01
N LYS A 177 19.21 -6.53 -20.24
CA LYS A 177 17.94 -7.05 -20.74
C LYS A 177 16.92 -5.95 -20.55
N ALA A 178 16.47 -5.34 -21.65
CA ALA A 178 15.23 -4.57 -21.64
C ALA A 178 14.16 -5.46 -21.00
N ALA A 179 13.79 -5.15 -19.76
CA ALA A 179 12.88 -5.99 -19.02
C ALA A 179 11.58 -6.07 -19.82
N VAL A 180 11.04 -7.28 -19.90
CA VAL A 180 9.71 -7.61 -20.44
C VAL A 180 8.58 -6.82 -19.72
N ASN A 181 8.92 -6.00 -18.73
CA ASN A 181 8.05 -5.14 -17.92
C ASN A 181 8.19 -3.63 -18.20
N ALA A 182 8.64 -3.21 -19.39
CA ALA A 182 8.58 -1.82 -19.84
C ALA A 182 7.15 -1.20 -19.89
N SER A 183 6.15 -1.83 -19.28
CA SER A 183 4.74 -1.45 -19.34
C SER A 183 4.09 -1.16 -17.98
N MET A 184 4.83 -1.09 -16.87
CA MET A 184 4.24 -0.76 -15.56
C MET A 184 4.58 0.67 -15.16
N VAL A 185 3.59 1.56 -15.31
CA VAL A 185 3.69 2.98 -14.96
C VAL A 185 3.19 3.19 -13.52
N GLY A 186 3.99 3.82 -12.68
CA GLY A 186 3.61 4.20 -11.31
C GLY A 186 2.51 5.26 -11.27
N GLY A 187 1.82 5.37 -10.13
CA GLY A 187 0.83 6.41 -9.88
C GLY A 187 -0.60 5.93 -9.69
N GLU A 188 -1.37 6.72 -8.95
CA GLU A 188 -2.80 6.51 -8.68
C GLU A 188 -3.61 6.55 -9.99
N THR A 189 -3.26 7.47 -10.89
CA THR A 189 -3.97 7.62 -12.18
C THR A 189 -3.95 6.32 -12.98
N GLU A 190 -2.78 5.71 -13.14
CA GLU A 190 -2.64 4.43 -13.83
C GLU A 190 -3.29 3.29 -13.03
N ALA A 191 -3.17 3.30 -11.70
CA ALA A 191 -3.80 2.31 -10.82
C ALA A 191 -5.32 2.25 -11.04
N LEU A 192 -5.98 3.40 -11.04
CA LEU A 192 -7.43 3.52 -11.20
C LEU A 192 -7.86 3.11 -12.61
N GLN A 193 -7.09 3.47 -13.65
CA GLN A 193 -7.35 3.02 -15.01
C GLN A 193 -7.26 1.50 -15.14
N ARG A 194 -6.24 0.88 -14.52
CA ARG A 194 -6.08 -0.59 -14.52
C ARG A 194 -7.18 -1.28 -13.73
N LEU A 195 -7.56 -0.74 -12.57
CA LEU A 195 -8.66 -1.26 -11.78
C LEU A 195 -9.98 -1.23 -12.57
N ASN A 196 -10.28 -0.12 -13.25
CA ASN A 196 -11.46 0.00 -14.09
C ASN A 196 -11.45 -0.99 -15.26
N LYS A 197 -10.31 -1.13 -15.94
CA LYS A 197 -10.13 -2.12 -17.02
C LYS A 197 -10.32 -3.55 -16.50
N PHE A 198 -9.73 -3.87 -15.35
CA PHE A 198 -9.87 -5.17 -14.71
C PHE A 198 -11.33 -5.45 -14.32
N ALA A 199 -12.01 -4.48 -13.71
CA ALA A 199 -13.42 -4.59 -13.35
C ALA A 199 -14.30 -4.85 -14.58
N ALA A 200 -14.06 -4.14 -15.69
CA ALA A 200 -14.76 -4.37 -16.96
C ALA A 200 -14.48 -5.77 -17.55
N GLN A 201 -13.25 -6.26 -17.46
CA GLN A 201 -12.89 -7.62 -17.91
C GLN A 201 -13.61 -8.70 -17.10
N CYS A 202 -13.69 -8.54 -15.78
CA CYS A 202 -14.44 -9.43 -14.90
C CYS A 202 -15.94 -9.47 -15.26
N GLN A 203 -16.51 -8.35 -15.71
CA GLN A 203 -17.90 -8.31 -16.20
C GLN A 203 -18.06 -9.07 -17.53
N ALA A 204 -17.11 -8.93 -18.46
CA ALA A 204 -17.19 -9.51 -19.79
C ALA A 204 -16.99 -11.04 -19.81
N GLN A 205 -16.31 -11.62 -18.82
CA GLN A 205 -16.02 -13.06 -18.75
C GLN A 205 -16.35 -13.66 -17.38
N PRO A 206 -17.63 -13.76 -16.97
CA PRO A 206 -17.97 -14.35 -15.67
C PRO A 206 -17.35 -15.75 -15.52
N PRO A 207 -16.83 -16.11 -14.33
CA PRO A 207 -16.09 -17.35 -14.15
C PRO A 207 -16.93 -18.56 -14.58
N LYS A 208 -16.46 -19.30 -15.58
CA LYS A 208 -17.01 -20.61 -15.95
C LYS A 208 -16.59 -21.60 -14.88
N GLY A 209 -17.55 -22.32 -14.29
CA GLY A 209 -17.28 -23.32 -13.27
C GLY A 209 -16.31 -24.38 -13.77
N GLY A 210 -15.10 -24.39 -13.24
CA GLY A 210 -14.07 -25.38 -13.56
C GLY A 210 -12.65 -24.78 -13.50
N ASN A 211 -11.85 -25.31 -12.58
CA ASN A 211 -10.46 -24.95 -12.22
C ASN A 211 -10.26 -23.66 -11.41
N HIS A 212 -9.90 -23.88 -10.14
CA HIS A 212 -9.54 -22.89 -9.12
C HIS A 212 -8.19 -22.18 -9.36
N GLU A 213 -7.46 -22.49 -10.44
CA GLU A 213 -6.29 -21.72 -10.92
C GLU A 213 -6.73 -20.60 -11.87
N SER A 214 -7.78 -19.90 -11.46
CA SER A 214 -8.51 -18.99 -12.32
C SER A 214 -7.60 -17.88 -12.85
N ILE A 215 -7.73 -17.57 -14.14
CA ILE A 215 -7.16 -16.44 -14.88
C ILE A 215 -7.22 -15.13 -14.07
N TYR A 216 -8.16 -15.00 -13.12
CA TYR A 216 -8.29 -13.89 -12.20
C TYR A 216 -7.15 -13.78 -11.16
N GLY A 217 -6.59 -14.90 -10.70
CA GLY A 217 -5.51 -14.95 -9.70
C GLY A 217 -4.18 -14.41 -10.18
N ALA A 218 -3.67 -14.99 -11.26
CA ALA A 218 -2.43 -14.51 -11.87
C ALA A 218 -2.60 -13.08 -12.40
N ASN A 219 -3.75 -12.75 -13.01
CA ASN A 219 -3.95 -11.40 -13.54
C ASN A 219 -4.07 -10.33 -12.44
N PHE A 220 -4.77 -10.57 -11.34
CA PHE A 220 -4.87 -9.61 -10.25
C PHE A 220 -3.54 -9.45 -9.52
N SER A 221 -2.92 -10.58 -9.12
CA SER A 221 -1.65 -10.58 -8.39
C SER A 221 -0.53 -9.93 -9.20
N CYS A 222 -0.47 -10.15 -10.51
CA CYS A 222 0.55 -9.53 -11.36
C CYS A 222 0.20 -8.12 -11.85
N LYS A 223 -1.05 -7.65 -11.82
CA LYS A 223 -1.44 -6.37 -12.46
C LYS A 223 -1.89 -5.26 -11.52
N ILE A 224 -2.09 -5.53 -10.23
CA ILE A 224 -2.52 -4.50 -9.25
C ILE A 224 -1.60 -4.43 -8.02
N SER A 225 -0.88 -5.51 -7.69
CA SER A 225 -0.02 -5.56 -6.51
C SER A 225 1.01 -4.42 -6.40
N PRO A 226 1.67 -3.92 -7.48
CA PRO A 226 2.64 -2.83 -7.35
C PRO A 226 2.01 -1.55 -6.81
N TRP A 227 0.82 -1.18 -7.31
CA TRP A 227 0.08 0.00 -6.84
C TRP A 227 -0.46 -0.18 -5.42
N LEU A 228 -0.88 -1.39 -5.05
CA LEU A 228 -1.28 -1.70 -3.66
C LEU A 228 -0.11 -1.61 -2.68
N THR A 229 1.10 -1.99 -3.10
CA THR A 229 2.30 -1.95 -2.26
C THR A 229 2.72 -0.53 -1.93
N VAL A 230 2.63 0.40 -2.88
CA VAL A 230 3.00 1.82 -2.67
C VAL A 230 1.81 2.71 -2.28
N GLY A 231 0.61 2.14 -2.15
CA GLY A 231 -0.59 2.87 -1.72
C GLY A 231 -1.24 3.74 -2.80
N CYS A 232 -0.89 3.59 -4.07
CA CYS A 232 -1.58 4.25 -5.19
C CYS A 232 -3.04 3.81 -5.35
N VAL A 233 -3.41 2.66 -4.79
CA VAL A 233 -4.80 2.23 -4.66
C VAL A 233 -4.99 1.55 -3.31
N SER A 234 -6.13 1.77 -2.65
CA SER A 234 -6.44 1.14 -1.37
C SER A 234 -7.19 -0.19 -1.56
N PRO A 235 -7.05 -1.18 -0.66
CA PRO A 235 -7.81 -2.43 -0.73
C PRO A 235 -9.32 -2.19 -0.67
N ARG A 236 -9.77 -1.17 0.08
CA ARG A 236 -11.19 -0.77 0.15
C ARG A 236 -11.68 -0.19 -1.18
N SER A 237 -10.87 0.61 -1.87
CA SER A 237 -11.20 1.14 -3.21
C SER A 237 -11.34 0.03 -4.24
N ILE A 238 -10.46 -0.98 -4.19
CA ILE A 238 -10.55 -2.17 -5.07
C ILE A 238 -11.85 -2.93 -4.80
N PHE A 239 -12.15 -3.20 -3.53
CA PHE A 239 -13.37 -3.89 -3.13
C PHE A 239 -14.61 -3.13 -3.60
N ASP A 240 -14.69 -1.81 -3.34
CA ASP A 240 -15.83 -1.00 -3.69
C ASP A 240 -16.04 -0.91 -5.21
N GLU A 241 -14.99 -0.75 -6.01
CA GLU A 241 -15.12 -0.68 -7.47
C GLU A 241 -15.59 -2.02 -8.06
N LEU A 242 -15.04 -3.14 -7.58
CA LEU A 242 -15.46 -4.47 -8.04
C LEU A 242 -16.88 -4.80 -7.58
N LYS A 243 -17.30 -4.31 -6.40
CA LYS A 243 -18.68 -4.46 -5.92
C LYS A 243 -19.65 -3.67 -6.79
N LYS A 244 -19.30 -2.43 -7.14
CA LYS A 244 -20.06 -1.60 -8.10
C LYS A 244 -20.11 -2.21 -9.50
N ALA A 245 -19.04 -2.86 -9.95
CA ALA A 245 -19.02 -3.54 -11.24
C ALA A 245 -19.94 -4.77 -11.26
N ALA A 246 -19.94 -5.57 -10.19
CA ALA A 246 -20.82 -6.72 -10.07
C ALA A 246 -22.30 -6.33 -9.99
N SER A 247 -22.66 -5.30 -9.22
CA SER A 247 -24.05 -4.84 -9.10
C SER A 247 -24.63 -4.30 -10.41
N ARG A 248 -23.85 -3.53 -11.18
CA ARG A 248 -24.25 -3.02 -12.51
C ARG A 248 -24.63 -4.14 -13.48
N THR A 249 -23.95 -5.29 -13.40
CA THR A 249 -24.22 -6.45 -14.26
C THR A 249 -25.55 -7.11 -13.92
N MET A 250 -25.88 -7.22 -12.63
CA MET A 250 -27.14 -7.83 -12.18
C MET A 250 -28.35 -6.99 -12.61
N SER A 251 -28.28 -5.66 -12.52
CA SER A 251 -29.35 -4.77 -12.97
C SER A 251 -29.56 -4.79 -14.50
N ALA A 252 -28.51 -5.07 -15.28
CA ALA A 252 -28.59 -5.20 -16.73
C ALA A 252 -29.16 -6.56 -17.18
N ALA A 253 -28.81 -7.65 -16.49
CA ALA A 253 -29.28 -9.01 -16.80
C ALA A 253 -30.76 -9.25 -16.42
N SER A 254 -31.32 -8.51 -15.46
CA SER A 254 -32.75 -8.59 -15.11
C SER A 254 -33.71 -8.11 -16.21
N ASN A 255 -33.19 -7.56 -17.31
CA ASN A 255 -33.97 -7.22 -18.51
C ASN A 255 -33.91 -8.27 -19.63
N ASP A 256 -33.12 -9.35 -19.47
CA ASP A 256 -32.96 -10.38 -20.50
C ASP A 256 -33.28 -11.78 -19.92
N ASN A 257 -34.43 -12.34 -20.30
CA ASN A 257 -34.91 -13.65 -19.87
C ASN A 257 -34.10 -14.79 -20.53
N SER A 258 -32.83 -14.95 -20.18
CA SER A 258 -32.03 -16.13 -20.56
C SER A 258 -31.29 -16.72 -19.35
N GLY A 259 -31.81 -17.86 -18.88
CA GLY A 259 -31.40 -18.55 -17.66
C GLY A 259 -30.06 -19.28 -17.77
N GLY A 260 -28.95 -18.55 -17.61
CA GLY A 260 -27.63 -19.11 -17.34
C GLY A 260 -27.22 -18.88 -15.88
N SER A 261 -27.20 -19.93 -15.06
CA SER A 261 -26.78 -19.86 -13.65
C SER A 261 -25.25 -19.76 -13.54
N SER A 262 -24.72 -18.54 -13.62
CA SER A 262 -23.37 -18.22 -13.15
C SER A 262 -23.50 -17.55 -11.78
N SER A 263 -23.00 -18.20 -10.72
CA SER A 263 -23.11 -17.68 -9.35
C SER A 263 -22.41 -16.32 -9.22
N PRO A 264 -23.15 -15.22 -8.93
CA PRO A 264 -22.61 -13.84 -8.94
C PRO A 264 -21.52 -13.57 -7.89
N GLY A 265 -21.28 -14.50 -6.98
CA GLY A 265 -20.37 -14.32 -5.82
C GLY A 265 -18.95 -14.84 -6.01
N THR A 266 -18.65 -15.68 -6.99
CA THR A 266 -17.37 -16.42 -7.02
C THR A 266 -16.15 -15.51 -7.22
N GLY A 267 -16.23 -14.50 -8.10
CA GLY A 267 -15.12 -13.58 -8.35
C GLY A 267 -14.87 -12.59 -7.19
N MET A 268 -15.93 -12.10 -6.57
CA MET A 268 -15.84 -11.22 -5.39
C MET A 268 -15.29 -11.98 -4.18
N ASN A 269 -15.76 -13.21 -3.95
CA ASN A 269 -15.26 -14.06 -2.86
C ASN A 269 -13.78 -14.40 -3.03
N TRP A 270 -13.31 -14.58 -4.27
CA TRP A 270 -11.89 -14.81 -4.57
C TRP A 270 -11.02 -13.56 -4.32
N LEU A 271 -11.46 -12.38 -4.78
CA LEU A 271 -10.74 -11.13 -4.52
C LEU A 271 -10.57 -10.88 -3.02
N VAL A 272 -11.68 -11.00 -2.28
CA VAL A 272 -11.67 -10.84 -0.82
C VAL A 272 -10.73 -11.86 -0.19
N PHE A 273 -10.69 -13.09 -0.70
CA PHE A 273 -9.75 -14.11 -0.24
C PHE A 273 -8.28 -13.71 -0.42
N GLU A 274 -7.87 -13.13 -1.57
CA GLU A 274 -6.49 -12.66 -1.75
C GLU A 274 -6.16 -11.44 -0.90
N LEU A 275 -7.09 -10.48 -0.79
CA LEU A 275 -6.91 -9.30 0.07
C LEU A 275 -6.82 -9.70 1.55
N LEU A 276 -7.50 -10.78 1.94
CA LEU A 276 -7.39 -11.35 3.29
C LEU A 276 -6.02 -11.95 3.57
N TRP A 277 -5.35 -12.57 2.59
CA TRP A 277 -3.95 -12.98 2.75
C TRP A 277 -3.04 -11.79 3.04
N ARG A 278 -3.23 -10.69 2.29
CA ARG A 278 -2.47 -9.45 2.52
C ARG A 278 -2.72 -8.87 3.91
N ASP A 279 -3.98 -8.81 4.34
CA ASP A 279 -4.35 -8.36 5.68
C ASP A 279 -3.75 -9.28 6.76
N PHE A 280 -3.84 -10.60 6.59
CA PHE A 280 -3.25 -11.59 7.48
C PHE A 280 -1.74 -11.34 7.66
N PHE A 281 -0.99 -11.18 6.58
CA PHE A 281 0.46 -10.92 6.66
C PHE A 281 0.78 -9.57 7.31
N ARG A 282 -0.04 -8.52 7.08
CA ARG A 282 0.12 -7.23 7.76
C ARG A 282 -0.11 -7.35 9.27
N PHE A 283 -1.20 -8.00 9.68
CA PHE A 283 -1.54 -8.17 11.10
C PHE A 283 -0.58 -9.11 11.83
N ILE A 284 -0.18 -10.22 11.21
CA ILE A 284 0.78 -11.16 11.82
C ILE A 284 2.15 -10.49 12.00
N THR A 285 2.59 -9.67 11.04
CA THR A 285 3.82 -8.86 11.16
C THR A 285 3.70 -7.90 12.33
N LYS A 286 2.57 -7.20 12.49
CA LYS A 286 2.32 -6.31 13.64
C LYS A 286 2.34 -7.07 14.97
N LYS A 287 1.74 -8.26 15.01
CA LYS A 287 1.71 -9.12 16.20
C LYS A 287 3.11 -9.47 16.68
N TYR A 288 4.00 -9.84 15.76
CA TYR A 288 5.36 -10.30 16.10
C TYR A 288 6.42 -9.18 16.14
N SER A 289 6.15 -8.02 15.55
CA SER A 289 7.05 -6.86 15.62
C SER A 289 6.95 -6.10 16.95
N ASN A 290 6.01 -6.47 17.83
CA ASN A 290 5.88 -5.90 19.15
C ASN A 290 6.98 -6.47 20.09
N PRO A 291 7.83 -5.65 20.75
CA PRO A 291 9.02 -6.12 21.49
C PRO A 291 8.77 -7.14 22.61
N ARG A 292 7.51 -7.39 22.99
CA ARG A 292 7.17 -8.30 24.10
C ARG A 292 7.31 -9.79 23.76
N LYS A 293 7.65 -10.17 22.52
CA LYS A 293 7.81 -11.58 22.12
C LYS A 293 9.01 -11.83 21.20
N GLN A 294 10.20 -11.36 21.59
CA GLN A 294 11.38 -12.19 21.29
C GLN A 294 11.34 -13.41 22.23
N VAL A 295 10.46 -14.35 21.92
CA VAL A 295 10.59 -15.72 22.42
C VAL A 295 11.86 -16.24 21.77
N GLU A 296 12.76 -16.82 22.58
CA GLU A 296 13.95 -17.54 22.15
C GLU A 296 13.60 -18.45 20.96
N ALA A 297 13.88 -17.99 19.75
CA ALA A 297 13.79 -18.83 18.58
C ALA A 297 15.03 -19.73 18.63
N THR A 298 14.86 -20.93 19.17
CA THR A 298 15.84 -22.01 18.97
C THR A 298 16.01 -22.17 17.45
N PRO A 299 17.23 -22.06 16.91
CA PRO A 299 17.43 -22.21 15.48
C PRO A 299 16.92 -23.57 15.04
N ALA A 300 16.18 -23.62 13.93
CA ALA A 300 15.74 -24.87 13.33
C ALA A 300 17.00 -25.69 13.01
N THR A 301 17.22 -26.76 13.78
CA THR A 301 18.30 -27.71 13.53
C THR A 301 18.09 -28.27 12.13
N ALA A 302 19.01 -27.94 11.23
CA ALA A 302 19.05 -28.54 9.90
C ALA A 302 19.04 -30.06 10.05
N CYS A 303 18.15 -30.73 9.32
CA CYS A 303 18.18 -32.17 9.18
C CYS A 303 19.55 -32.58 8.66
N THR A 304 20.39 -33.14 9.54
CA THR A 304 21.58 -33.86 9.13
C THR A 304 21.12 -35.14 8.44
N GLY A 305 21.28 -35.18 7.11
CA GLY A 305 21.17 -36.40 6.35
C GLY A 305 22.16 -37.42 6.92
N ALA A 306 21.66 -38.55 7.39
CA ALA A 306 22.49 -39.69 7.73
C ALA A 306 23.08 -40.25 6.42
N PHE A 307 24.36 -39.98 6.17
CA PHE A 307 25.21 -40.81 5.34
C PHE A 307 25.95 -41.79 6.25
N ALA A 308 25.53 -43.05 6.22
CA ALA A 308 26.33 -44.28 6.26
C ALA A 308 25.38 -45.48 6.42
#